data_AF-A0A2S0Q6S3-F1
#
_entry.id   AF-A0A2S0Q6S3-F1
#
_cell.length_a   1.000
_cell.length_b   1.000
_cell.length_c   1.000
_cell.angle_alpha   90.00
_cell.angle_beta   90.00
_cell.angle_gamma   90.00
#
_symmetry.space_group_name_H-M   'P 1'
#
loop_
_entity.id
_entity.type
_entity.pdbx_description
1 polymer ?
#
loop_
_entity_poly.entity_id
_entity_poly.type
_entity_poly.pdbx_seq_one_letter_code
_entity_poly.pdbx_strand_id
1 'polypeptide(L)' 'MFDGFWDNVFRYPRYFITILLGVFLNTIEPLMPLLKRPVTLIALVGFFVGTLVFVSLTVRAMLGLSTV' A
#
# COMPACT_ATOMS: atom_id res chain seq x y z
N MET A 1 -28.72 -20.61 -22.00
CA MET A 1 -27.86 -19.64 -22.73
C MET A 1 -26.90 -18.90 -21.80
N PHE A 2 -27.30 -18.61 -20.56
CA PHE A 2 -26.42 -18.02 -19.53
C PHE A 2 -25.99 -19.02 -18.44
N ASP A 3 -26.21 -20.32 -18.66
CA ASP A 3 -25.89 -21.36 -17.70
C ASP A 3 -24.39 -21.34 -17.40
N GLY A 4 -24.03 -21.11 -16.13
CA GLY A 4 -22.65 -21.01 -15.65
C GLY A 4 -21.91 -19.69 -15.95
N PHE A 5 -22.52 -18.72 -16.65
CA PHE A 5 -21.89 -17.41 -16.88
C PHE A 5 -21.65 -16.67 -15.57
N TRP A 6 -22.70 -16.53 -14.76
CA TRP A 6 -22.62 -15.82 -13.48
C TRP A 6 -21.71 -16.53 -12.48
N ASP A 7 -21.68 -17.87 -12.47
CA ASP A 7 -20.75 -18.64 -11.65
C ASP A 7 -19.28 -18.35 -11.98
N ASN A 8 -18.96 -18.12 -13.25
CA ASN A 8 -17.62 -17.70 -13.65
C ASN A 8 -17.33 -16.25 -13.25
N VAL A 9 -18.30 -15.35 -13.42
CA VAL A 9 -18.16 -13.94 -13.02
C VAL A 9 -17.88 -13.81 -11.52
N PHE A 10 -18.63 -14.53 -10.68
CA PHE A 10 -18.46 -14.49 -9.23
C PHE A 10 -17.17 -15.14 -8.71
N ARG A 11 -16.41 -15.86 -9.56
CA ARG A 11 -15.07 -16.36 -9.20
C ARG A 11 -14.01 -15.26 -9.21
N TYR A 12 -14.14 -14.26 -10.08
CA TYR A 12 -13.13 -13.19 -10.20
C TYR A 12 -12.94 -12.39 -8.91
N PRO A 13 -13.99 -11.94 -8.20
CA PRO A 13 -13.81 -11.29 -6.90
C PRO A 13 -13.05 -12.17 -5.90
N ARG A 14 -13.31 -13.48 -5.88
CA ARG A 14 -12.60 -14.42 -5.00
C ARG A 14 -11.11 -14.49 -5.36
N TYR A 15 -10.78 -14.66 -6.64
CA TYR A 15 -9.39 -14.67 -7.09
C TYR A 15 -8.69 -13.35 -6.81
N PHE A 16 -9.39 -12.23 -7.02
CA PHE A 16 -8.88 -10.90 -6.74
C PHE A 16 -8.53 -10.74 -5.25
N ILE A 17 -9.41 -11.14 -4.34
CA ILE A 17 -9.12 -11.11 -2.90
C ILE A 17 -7.92 -11.98 -2.56
N THR A 18 -7.83 -13.20 -3.09
CA THR A 18 -6.70 -14.10 -2.83
C THR A 18 -5.38 -13.52 -3.33
N ILE A 19 -5.37 -12.94 -4.54
CA ILE A 19 -4.19 -12.28 -5.11
C ILE A 19 -3.80 -11.07 -4.27
N LEU A 20 -4.78 -10.24 -3.90
CA LEU A 20 -4.54 -9.02 -3.14
C LEU A 20 -4.00 -9.32 -1.74
N LEU A 21 -4.53 -10.36 -1.07
CA LEU A 21 -3.99 -10.87 0.19
C LEU A 21 -2.58 -11.44 0.01
N GLY A 22 -2.34 -12.24 -1.03
CA GLY A 22 -1.03 -12.81 -1.31
C GLY A 22 0.03 -11.74 -1.54
N VAL A 23 -0.28 -10.72 -2.34
CA VAL A 23 0.58 -9.55 -2.58
C VAL A 23 0.80 -8.76 -1.29
N PHE A 24 -0.27 -8.46 -0.55
CA PHE A 24 -0.17 -7.70 0.69
C PHE A 24 0.74 -8.39 1.72
N LEU A 25 0.54 -9.70 1.95
CA LEU A 25 1.34 -10.47 2.89
C LEU A 25 2.81 -10.54 2.45
N ASN A 26 3.09 -10.88 1.19
CA ASN A 26 4.46 -10.95 0.69
C ASN A 26 5.18 -9.59 0.70
N THR A 27 4.44 -8.49 0.51
CA THR A 27 5.01 -7.15 0.56
C THR A 27 5.35 -6.71 1.99
N ILE A 28 4.52 -7.10 2.97
CA ILE A 28 4.68 -6.67 4.37
C ILE A 28 5.56 -7.61 5.19
N GLU A 29 5.61 -8.91 4.88
CA GLU A 29 6.44 -9.90 5.55
C GLU A 29 7.91 -9.45 5.76
N PRO A 30 8.63 -8.93 4.74
CA PRO A 30 10.01 -8.47 4.93
C PRO A 30 10.13 -7.21 5.81
N LEU A 31 9.04 -6.45 6.01
CA LEU A 31 9.02 -5.28 6.89
C LEU A 31 8.81 -5.65 8.35
N MET A 32 8.18 -6.79 8.64
CA MET A 32 7.94 -7.26 10.02
C MET A 32 9.19 -7.33 10.92
N PRO A 33 10.36 -7.82 10.48
CA PRO A 33 11.56 -7.83 11.32
C PRO A 33 12.08 -6.42 11.64
N LEU A 34 11.83 -5.42 10.79
CA LEU A 34 12.23 -4.02 11.01
C LEU A 34 11.47 -3.39 12.18
N LEU A 35 10.26 -3.87 12.47
CA LEU A 35 9.45 -3.41 13.60
C LEU A 35 9.98 -3.90 14.95
N LYS A 36 10.80 -4.96 14.97
CA LYS A 36 11.30 -5.60 16.21
C LYS A 36 12.48 -4.87 16.84
N ARG A 37 13.20 -4.03 16.09
CA ARG A 37 14.34 -3.25 16.60
C ARG A 37 14.00 -1.76 16.58
N PRO A 38 14.23 -1.03 17.69
CA PRO A 38 13.78 0.36 17.81
C PRO A 38 14.42 1.28 16.76
N VAL A 39 15.70 1.07 16.44
CA VAL A 39 16.42 1.87 15.44
C VAL A 39 15.84 1.69 14.03
N THR A 40 15.58 0.45 13.61
CA THR A 40 15.01 0.18 12.28
C THR A 40 13.55 0.61 12.20
N LEU A 41 12.80 0.53 13.30
CA LEU A 41 11.44 1.04 13.38
C LEU A 41 11.39 2.55 13.18
N ILE A 42 12.26 3.30 13.88
CA ILE A 42 12.35 4.76 13.73
C ILE A 42 12.74 5.12 12.29
N ALA A 43 13.69 4.40 11.70
CA ALA A 43 14.07 4.60 10.30
C ALA A 43 12.90 4.35 9.34
N LEU A 44 12.13 3.27 9.54
CA LEU A 44 10.97 2.92 8.72
C LEU A 44 9.86 3.98 8.83
N VAL A 45 9.53 4.41 10.05
CA VAL A 45 8.54 5.46 10.29
C VAL A 45 9.00 6.79 9.70
N GLY A 46 10.26 7.16 9.93
CA GLY A 46 10.86 8.38 9.39
C GLY A 46 10.84 8.40 7.86
N PHE A 47 11.13 7.25 7.22
CA PHE A 47 11.02 7.10 5.77
C PHE A 47 9.58 7.32 5.29
N PHE A 48 8.59 6.73 5.96
CA PHE A 48 7.18 6.85 5.56
C PHE A 48 6.65 8.28 5.74
N VAL A 49 6.91 8.89 6.90
CA VAL A 49 6.55 10.28 7.19
C VAL A 49 7.27 11.23 6.25
N GLY A 50 8.58 11.03 6.04
CA GLY A 50 9.39 11.84 5.13
C GLY A 50 8.88 11.78 3.70
N THR A 51 8.49 10.59 3.23
CA THR A 51 7.88 10.42 1.90
C THR A 51 6.56 11.16 1.78
N LEU A 52 5.67 11.05 2.78
CA LEU A 52 4.39 11.76 2.78
C LEU A 52 4.57 13.28 2.81
N VAL A 53 5.49 13.78 3.64
CA VAL A 53 5.83 15.20 3.71
C VAL A 53 6.40 15.66 2.37
N PHE A 54 7.35 14.92 1.79
CA PHE A 54 7.95 15.22 0.50
C PHE A 54 6.90 15.32 -0.62
N VAL A 55 6.01 14.32 -0.72
CA VAL A 55 4.92 14.32 -1.71
C VAL A 55 3.98 15.50 -1.48
N SER A 56 3.60 15.76 -0.22
CA SER A 56 2.71 16.88 0.13
C SER A 56 3.33 18.23 -0.24
N LEU A 57 4.60 18.45 0.06
CA LEU A 57 5.33 19.66 -0.31
C LEU A 57 5.44 19.81 -1.83
N THR A 58 5.69 18.72 -2.54
CA THR A 58 5.76 18.70 -4.01
C THR A 58 4.42 19.12 -4.61
N VAL A 59 3.31 18.52 -4.17
CA VAL A 59 1.98 18.86 -4.66
C VAL A 59 1.62 20.31 -4.31
N ARG A 60 1.95 20.79 -3.11
CA ARG A 60 1.73 22.19 -2.73
C ARG A 60 2.50 23.16 -3.63
N ALA A 61 3.76 22.84 -3.94
CA ALA A 61 4.58 23.62 -4.85
C ALA A 61 3.99 23.65 -6.27
N MET A 62 3.50 22.51 -6.77
CA MET A 62 2.82 22.42 -8.07
C MET A 62 1.53 23.25 -8.12
N LEU A 63 0.84 23.37 -6.99
CA LEU A 63 -0.39 24.17 -6.85
C LEU A 63 -0.11 25.66 -6.53
N GLY A 64 1.15 26.08 -6.41
CA GLY A 64 1.52 27.45 -6.07
C GLY A 64 1.11 27.87 -4.65
N LEU A 65 0.87 26.92 -3.75
CA LEU A 65 0.51 27.18 -2.36
C LEU A 65 1.77 27.49 -1.56
N SER A 66 1.75 28.55 -0.74
CA SER A 66 2.90 28.88 0.11
C SER A 66 3.20 27.77 1.12
N THR A 67 4.49 27.55 1.36
CA THR A 67 4.97 26.74 2.48
C THR A 67 4.56 27.47 3.77
N VAL A 68 3.89 26.76 4.68
CA VAL A 68 3.59 27.26 6.02
C VAL A 68 4.88 27.28 6.82
#